data_AF-A0A265QBV3-F1
#
_entry.id   AF-A0A265QBV3-F1
#
_cell.length_a   1.000
_cell.length_b   1.000
_cell.length_c   1.000
_cell.angle_alpha   90.00
_cell.angle_beta   90.00
_cell.angle_gamma   90.00
#
_symmetry.space_group_name_H-M   'P 1'
#
loop_
_entity.id
_entity.type
_entity.pdbx_description
1 polymer ?
#
loop_
_entity_poly.entity_id
_entity_poly.type
_entity_poly.pdbx_seq_one_letter_code
_entity_poly.pdbx_strand_id
1 'polypeptide(L)' 'MKKYYHAYEERYKKIHGEGLLWFSKEPTPELINWIEYYDISLDDEICEVGCGEGRDALYLAEQGIKLQV' A
#
# COMPACT_ATOMS: atom_id res chain seq x y z
N MET A 1 26.89 13.05 3.70
CA MET A 1 25.59 12.70 3.10
C MET A 1 24.82 11.81 4.06
N LYS A 2 23.53 12.07 4.27
CA LYS A 2 22.66 11.20 5.08
C LYS A 2 22.34 9.92 4.31
N LYS A 3 22.26 8.75 4.97
CA LYS A 3 21.85 7.52 4.29
C LYS A 3 20.41 7.65 3.82
N TYR A 4 20.10 7.07 2.66
CA TYR A 4 18.77 7.15 2.05
C TYR A 4 17.64 6.79 3.03
N TYR A 5 17.75 5.66 3.73
CA TYR A 5 16.71 5.18 4.65
C TYR A 5 16.44 6.17 5.80
N HIS A 6 17.48 6.80 6.36
CA HIS A 6 17.29 7.82 7.39
C HIS A 6 16.58 9.06 6.86
N ALA A 7 16.89 9.48 5.62
CA ALA A 7 16.22 10.62 5.00
C ALA A 7 14.76 10.31 4.63
N TYR A 8 14.46 9.07 4.21
CA TYR A 8 13.10 8.60 3.99
C TYR A 8 12.28 8.63 5.28
N GLU A 9 12.79 8.01 6.34
CA GLU A 9 12.14 7.92 7.64
C GLU A 9 11.79 9.28 8.24
N GLU A 10 12.68 10.27 8.10
CA GLU A 10 12.43 11.63 8.59
C GLU A 10 11.29 12.33 7.84
N ARG A 11 11.21 12.14 6.52
CA ARG A 11 10.10 12.69 5.74
C ARG A 11 8.79 12.00 6.10
N TYR A 12 8.82 10.67 6.21
CA TYR A 12 7.64 9.88 6.56
C TYR A 12 7.08 10.33 7.92
N LYS A 13 7.92 10.38 8.96
CA LYS A 13 7.53 10.88 10.29
C LYS A 13 6.99 12.30 10.28
N LYS A 14 7.59 13.19 9.47
CA LYS A 14 7.12 14.58 9.37
C LYS A 14 5.71 14.66 8.81
N ILE A 15 5.44 13.99 7.68
CA ILE A 15 4.13 13.99 7.02
C ILE A 15 3.05 13.47 7.98
N HIS A 16 3.30 12.35 8.65
CA HIS A 16 2.36 11.79 9.62
C HIS A 16 2.20 12.64 10.88
N GLY A 17 3.27 13.27 11.36
CA GLY A 17 3.21 14.19 12.49
C GLY A 17 2.35 15.43 12.22
N GLU A 18 2.17 15.80 10.96
CA GLU A 18 1.30 16.89 10.51
C GLU A 18 -0.14 16.42 10.22
N GLY A 19 -0.45 15.14 10.43
CA GLY A 19 -1.76 14.54 10.13
C GLY A 19 -2.04 14.40 8.63
N LEU A 20 -1.00 14.52 7.80
CA LEU A 20 -1.07 14.34 6.36
C LEU A 20 -0.81 12.87 6.01
N LEU A 21 -1.32 12.46 4.84
CA LEU A 21 -1.05 11.14 4.29
C LEU A 21 0.18 11.19 3.38
N TRP A 22 0.96 10.11 3.40
CA TRP A 22 2.09 9.93 2.49
C TRP A 22 1.62 9.63 1.07
N PHE A 23 0.49 8.93 0.92
CA PHE A 23 -0.19 8.65 -0.35
C PHE A 23 -1.67 9.06 -0.33
N SER A 24 -2.35 8.89 -1.48
CA SER A 24 -3.81 9.03 -1.58
C SER A 24 -4.54 7.94 -0.80
N LYS A 25 -5.84 8.13 -0.58
CA LYS A 25 -6.73 7.07 -0.08
C LYS A 25 -7.23 6.12 -1.19
N GLU A 26 -7.16 6.56 -2.45
CA GLU A 26 -7.57 5.76 -3.60
C GLU A 26 -6.53 4.69 -3.93
N PRO A 27 -6.94 3.45 -4.26
CA PRO A 27 -6.02 2.40 -4.69
C PRO A 27 -5.27 2.81 -5.97
N THR A 28 -4.11 2.19 -6.19
CA THR A 28 -3.36 2.42 -7.43
C THR A 28 -4.09 1.84 -8.63
N PRO A 29 -4.18 2.58 -9.75
CA PRO A 29 -4.73 2.04 -10.99
C PRO A 29 -4.00 0.77 -11.46
N GLU A 30 -2.68 0.71 -11.25
CA GLU A 30 -1.86 -0.45 -11.60
C GLU A 30 -2.28 -1.70 -10.83
N LEU A 31 -2.62 -1.60 -9.55
CA LEU A 31 -3.11 -2.74 -8.77
C LEU A 31 -4.37 -3.33 -9.40
N ILE A 32 -5.34 -2.49 -9.76
CA ILE A 32 -6.60 -2.92 -10.37
C ILE A 32 -6.33 -3.62 -11.70
N ASN A 33 -5.46 -3.04 -12.53
CA ASN A 33 -5.05 -3.64 -13.80
C ASN A 33 -4.38 -5.01 -13.61
N TRP A 34 -3.57 -5.19 -12.55
CA TRP A 34 -2.93 -6.47 -12.26
C TRP A 34 -3.89 -7.53 -11.75
N ILE A 35 -4.84 -7.15 -10.90
CA ILE A 35 -5.90 -8.07 -10.44
C ILE A 35 -6.66 -8.64 -11.64
N GLU A 36 -7.04 -7.77 -12.58
CA GLU A 36 -7.74 -8.18 -13.81
C GLU A 36 -6.83 -9.02 -14.72
N TYR A 37 -5.60 -8.57 -14.97
CA TYR A 37 -4.69 -9.24 -15.89
C TYR A 37 -4.32 -10.66 -15.45
N TYR A 38 -4.15 -10.88 -14.15
CA TYR A 38 -3.79 -12.18 -13.57
C TYR A 38 -5.00 -13.02 -13.14
N ASP A 39 -6.22 -12.52 -13.34
CA ASP A 39 -7.46 -13.18 -12.90
C ASP A 39 -7.40 -13.57 -11.40
N ILE A 40 -6.95 -12.63 -10.56
CA ILE A 40 -6.78 -12.87 -9.13
C ILE A 40 -8.15 -13.05 -8.49
N SER A 41 -8.35 -14.19 -7.83
CA SER A 41 -9.61 -14.60 -7.23
C SER A 41 -9.66 -14.33 -5.71
N LEU A 42 -10.84 -14.45 -5.12
CA LEU A 42 -11.03 -14.32 -3.67
C LEU A 42 -10.41 -15.47 -2.85
N ASP A 43 -10.10 -16.60 -3.51
CA ASP A 43 -9.47 -17.73 -2.87
C ASP A 43 -7.95 -17.58 -2.76
N ASP A 44 -7.37 -16.69 -3.58
CA ASP A 44 -5.95 -16.35 -3.57
C ASP A 44 -5.55 -15.54 -2.32
N GLU A 45 -4.27 -15.60 -1.99
CA GLU A 45 -3.65 -14.85 -0.91
C GLU A 45 -2.58 -13.91 -1.46
N ILE A 46 -2.68 -12.62 -1.16
CA ILE A 46 -1.74 -11.60 -1.61
C ILE A 46 -0.89 -11.11 -0.43
N CYS A 47 0.42 -10.95 -0.66
CA CYS A 47 1.32 -10.27 0.27
C CYS A 47 1.63 -8.85 -0.22
N GLU A 48 1.25 -7.83 0.56
CA GLU A 48 1.45 -6.41 0.23
C GLU A 48 2.76 -5.89 0.87
N VAL A 49 3.87 -6.13 0.19
CA VAL A 49 5.21 -5.81 0.71
C VAL A 49 5.39 -4.30 0.83
N GLY A 50 5.62 -3.83 2.05
CA GLY A 50 5.81 -2.40 2.30
C GLY A 50 4.51 -1.62 2.17
N CYS A 51 3.42 -2.17 2.72
CA CYS A 51 2.06 -1.64 2.65
C CYS A 51 1.90 -0.17 3.08
N GLY A 52 2.87 0.37 3.82
CA GLY A 52 2.88 1.76 4.28
C GLY A 52 1.62 2.07 5.09
N GLU A 53 0.79 2.97 4.56
CA GLU A 53 -0.49 3.36 5.17
C GLU A 53 -1.63 2.34 4.96
N GLY A 54 -1.37 1.26 4.20
CA GLY A 54 -2.32 0.19 3.92
C GLY A 54 -3.35 0.55 2.86
N ARG A 55 -3.09 1.54 1.99
CA ARG A 55 -4.01 2.03 0.95
C ARG A 55 -4.51 0.91 0.04
N ASP A 56 -3.58 0.16 -0.54
CA ASP A 56 -3.88 -0.90 -1.49
C ASP A 56 -4.35 -2.18 -0.76
N ALA A 57 -3.73 -2.52 0.38
CA ALA A 57 -4.21 -3.58 1.24
C ALA A 57 -5.67 -3.38 1.70
N LEU A 58 -6.07 -2.17 2.08
CA LEU A 58 -7.45 -1.88 2.47
C LEU A 58 -8.41 -2.16 1.32
N TYR A 59 -8.11 -1.66 0.12
CA TYR A 59 -8.92 -1.91 -1.07
C TYR A 59 -9.09 -3.41 -1.34
N LEU A 60 -7.99 -4.17 -1.32
CA LEU A 60 -8.02 -5.63 -1.53
C LEU A 60 -8.85 -6.35 -0.46
N ALA A 61 -8.73 -5.95 0.81
CA ALA A 61 -9.50 -6.52 1.91
C ALA A 61 -11.00 -6.24 1.75
N GLU A 62 -11.37 -5.04 1.30
CA GLU A 62 -12.76 -4.67 1.01
C GLU A 62 -13.35 -5.47 -0.15
N GLN A 63 -12.52 -5.94 -1.10
CA GLN A 63 -12.95 -6.88 -2.13
C GLN A 63 -13.12 -8.32 -1.61
N GLY A 64 -12.67 -8.61 -0.39
CA GLY A 64 -12.73 -9.95 0.22
C GLY A 64 -11.53 -10.84 -0.09
N ILE A 65 -10.45 -10.29 -0.65
CA ILE A 65 -9.21 -11.03 -0.91
C ILE A 65 -8.45 -11.24 0.41
N LYS A 66 -7.84 -12.42 0.58
CA LYS A 66 -7.02 -12.72 1.76
C LYS A 66 -5.66 -12.03 1.64
N LEU A 67 -5.22 -11.39 2.74
CA LEU A 67 -4.02 -10.56 2.73
C LEU A 67 -3.04 -10.91 3.85
N GLN A 68 -1.77 -10.77 3.51
CA GLN A 68 -0.65 -10.61 4.44
C GLN A 68 -0.02 -9.23 4.22
N VAL A 69 0.20 -8.47 5.29
CA VAL A 69 0.82 -7.13 5.27
C VAL A 69 2.10 -7.10 6.10
#